data_AF-A0A497Q866-F1
#
_entry.id   AF-A0A497Q866-F1
#
_cell.length_a   1.000
_cell.length_b   1.000
_cell.length_c   1.000
_cell.angle_alpha   90.00
_cell.angle_beta   90.00
_cell.angle_gamma   90.00
#
_symmetry.space_group_name_H-M   'P 1'
#
loop_
_entity.id
_entity.type
_entity.pdbx_description
1 polymer ?
#
loop_
_entity_poly.entity_id
_entity_poly.type
_entity_poly.pdbx_seq_one_letter_code
_entity_poly.pdbx_strand_id
1 'polypeptide(L)'
;FIFPGVGLGAIISRGRYISDDVFTEAAYALSEHTSTKLISKGTIYPSFVNIREISASIALSTTHQIAKEQKTSEFNIDDIKSYMWKPGYHTLVKTA
;
A
#
# COMPACT_ATOMS: atom_id res chain seq x y z
N PHE A 1 0.72 -9.94 -3.74
CA PHE A 1 0.42 -8.57 -4.19
C PHE A 1 -0.03 -7.66 -3.06
N ILE A 2 -1.05 -8.02 -2.28
CA ILE A 2 -1.67 -7.09 -1.31
C ILE A 2 -0.94 -6.90 0.03
N PHE A 3 -0.36 -7.96 0.60
CA PHE A 3 0.13 -7.92 1.99
C PHE A 3 1.21 -6.87 2.29
N PRO A 4 2.18 -6.55 1.40
CA PRO A 4 3.10 -5.45 1.65
C PRO A 4 2.40 -4.09 1.80
N GLY A 5 1.39 -3.83 0.97
CA GLY A 5 0.59 -2.60 1.04
C GLY A 5 -0.31 -2.59 2.26
N VAL A 6 -1.07 -3.67 2.50
CA VAL A 6 -1.94 -3.81 3.68
C VAL A 6 -1.14 -3.68 4.97
N GLY A 7 0.01 -4.34 5.08
CA GLY A 7 0.86 -4.28 6.25
C GLY A 7 1.41 -2.88 6.51
N LEU A 8 1.91 -2.20 5.47
CA LEU A 8 2.39 -0.82 5.59
C LEU A 8 1.25 0.13 6.01
N GLY A 9 0.08 0.02 5.36
CA GLY A 9 -1.09 0.85 5.69
C GLY A 9 -1.61 0.61 7.11
N ALA A 10 -1.62 -0.65 7.58
CA ALA A 10 -2.00 -0.98 8.95
C ALA A 10 -1.05 -0.36 9.98
N ILE A 11 0.26 -0.38 9.74
CA ILE A 11 1.25 0.24 10.63
C ILE A 11 1.09 1.76 10.67
N ILE A 12 0.97 2.41 9.51
CA ILE A 12 0.91 3.87 9.39
C ILE A 12 -0.40 4.43 9.96
N SER A 13 -1.54 3.77 9.68
CA SER A 13 -2.86 4.23 10.11
C SER A 13 -3.03 4.21 11.64
N ARG A 14 -2.26 3.37 12.35
CA ARG A 14 -2.39 3.14 13.80
C ARG A 14 -3.82 2.72 14.21
N GLY A 15 -4.52 2.01 13.31
CA GLY A 15 -5.78 1.34 13.63
C GLY A 15 -5.60 0.26 14.70
N ARG A 16 -6.68 -0.05 15.41
CA ARG A 16 -6.73 -1.10 16.44
C ARG A 16 -6.96 -2.50 15.87
N TYR A 17 -7.62 -2.58 14.73
CA TYR A 17 -7.93 -3.84 14.04
C TYR A 17 -7.93 -3.64 12.52
N ILE A 18 -7.92 -4.75 11.80
CA ILE A 18 -8.06 -4.80 10.34
C ILE A 18 -9.36 -5.54 10.05
N SER A 19 -10.32 -4.87 9.39
CA SER A 19 -11.60 -5.44 8.99
C SER A 19 -11.49 -6.20 7.67
N ASP A 20 -12.51 -6.99 7.33
CA ASP A 20 -12.62 -7.63 6.01
C ASP A 20 -12.72 -6.60 4.87
N ASP A 21 -13.32 -5.44 5.14
CA ASP A 21 -13.44 -4.34 4.17
C ASP A 21 -12.07 -3.80 3.75
N VAL A 22 -11.05 -3.82 4.62
CA VAL A 22 -9.67 -3.47 4.24
C VAL A 22 -9.16 -4.37 3.11
N PHE A 23 -9.47 -5.68 3.18
CA PHE A 23 -9.03 -6.62 2.15
C PHE A 23 -9.83 -6.48 0.85
N THR A 24 -11.12 -6.15 0.96
CA THR A 24 -11.97 -5.79 -0.20
C THR A 24 -11.41 -4.57 -0.93
N GLU A 25 -11.12 -3.49 -0.21
CA GLU A 25 -10.57 -2.26 -0.77
C GLU A 25 -9.16 -2.48 -1.34
N ALA A 26 -8.32 -3.28 -0.69
CA ALA A 26 -7.01 -3.67 -1.22
C ALA A 26 -7.12 -4.47 -2.53
N ALA A 27 -8.14 -5.32 -2.68
CA ALA A 27 -8.40 -6.06 -3.91
C ALA A 27 -8.85 -5.14 -5.05
N TYR A 28 -9.72 -4.17 -4.75
CA TYR A 28 -10.11 -3.14 -5.72
C TYR A 28 -8.92 -2.29 -6.15
N ALA A 29 -8.12 -1.79 -5.20
CA ALA A 29 -6.90 -1.05 -5.48
C ALA A 29 -5.95 -1.85 -6.37
N LEU A 30 -5.76 -3.16 -6.12
CA LEU A 30 -4.93 -4.02 -6.99
C LEU A 30 -5.52 -4.14 -8.41
N SER A 31 -6.85 -4.24 -8.53
CA SER A 31 -7.52 -4.41 -9.81
C SER A 31 -7.32 -3.21 -10.75
N GLU A 32 -7.20 -2.00 -10.21
CA GLU A 32 -6.94 -0.77 -10.96
C GLU A 32 -5.59 -0.80 -11.68
N HIS A 33 -4.63 -1.58 -11.19
CA HIS A 33 -3.32 -1.77 -11.85
C HIS A 33 -3.35 -2.81 -12.96
N THR A 34 -4.46 -3.55 -13.12
CA THR A 34 -4.62 -4.56 -14.17
C THR A 34 -5.34 -3.96 -15.38
N SER A 35 -4.58 -3.35 -16.28
CA SER A 35 -5.15 -2.69 -17.47
C SER A 35 -5.98 -3.63 -18.35
N THR A 36 -6.98 -3.08 -19.05
CA THR A 36 -7.80 -3.81 -20.03
C THR A 36 -6.97 -4.48 -21.13
N LYS A 37 -5.82 -3.91 -21.48
CA LYS A 37 -4.85 -4.49 -22.43
C LYS A 37 -4.18 -5.76 -21.91
N LEU A 38 -3.98 -5.88 -20.60
CA LEU A 38 -3.49 -7.12 -19.98
C LEU A 38 -4.62 -8.16 -19.96
N ILE A 39 -5.83 -7.75 -19.57
CA ILE A 39 -7.01 -8.61 -19.53
C ILE A 39 -7.31 -9.20 -20.92
N SER A 40 -7.25 -8.39 -21.98
CA SER A 40 -7.48 -8.86 -23.36
C SER A 40 -6.45 -9.88 -23.85
N LYS A 41 -5.30 -9.98 -23.16
CA LYS A 41 -4.26 -10.99 -23.38
C LYS A 41 -4.36 -12.18 -22.43
N GLY A 42 -5.44 -12.29 -21.65
CA GLY A 42 -5.65 -13.34 -20.65
C GLY A 42 -4.85 -13.14 -19.36
N THR A 43 -4.26 -11.96 -19.15
CA THR A 43 -3.50 -11.65 -17.91
C THR A 43 -4.43 -10.99 -16.90
N ILE A 44 -4.64 -11.67 -15.76
CA ILE A 44 -5.58 -11.26 -14.71
C ILE A 44 -4.94 -10.54 -13.50
N TYR A 45 -3.62 -10.33 -13.53
CA TYR A 45 -2.86 -9.62 -12.50
C TYR A 45 -1.90 -8.61 -13.13
N PRO A 46 -1.51 -7.54 -12.41
CA PRO A 46 -0.59 -6.56 -12.94
C PRO A 46 0.84 -7.10 -13.02
N SER A 47 1.70 -6.40 -13.77
CA SER A 47 3.13 -6.73 -13.86
C SER A 47 3.83 -6.57 -12.50
N PHE A 48 4.73 -7.51 -12.18
CA PHE A 48 5.53 -7.46 -10.96
C PHE A 48 6.56 -6.32 -10.95
N VAL A 49 6.91 -5.77 -12.12
CA VAL A 49 7.85 -4.64 -12.23
C VAL A 49 7.38 -3.43 -11.42
N ASN A 50 6.07 -3.23 -11.31
CA ASN A 50 5.47 -2.09 -10.62
C ASN A 50 5.07 -2.40 -9.17
N ILE A 51 5.56 -3.50 -8.59
CA ILE A 51 5.09 -4.00 -7.28
C ILE A 51 5.22 -2.98 -6.14
N ARG A 52 6.23 -2.10 -6.18
CA ARG A 52 6.41 -1.04 -5.18
C ARG A 52 5.32 0.04 -5.28
N GLU A 53 4.96 0.45 -6.49
CA GLU A 53 3.88 1.42 -6.73
C GLU A 53 2.52 0.82 -6.38
N ILE A 54 2.29 -0.43 -6.79
CA ILE A 54 1.09 -1.19 -6.42
C ILE A 54 0.97 -1.29 -4.89
N SER A 55 2.07 -1.60 -4.19
CA SER A 55 2.06 -1.67 -2.73
C SER A 55 1.76 -0.33 -2.07
N ALA A 56 2.24 0.79 -2.63
CA ALA A 56 1.93 2.12 -2.12
C ALA A 56 0.45 2.49 -2.32
N SER A 57 -0.12 2.17 -3.48
CA SER A 57 -1.55 2.36 -3.78
C SER A 57 -2.44 1.54 -2.85
N ILE A 58 -2.09 0.28 -2.60
CA ILE A 58 -2.81 -0.59 -1.65
C ILE A 58 -2.66 -0.09 -0.21
N ALA A 59 -1.47 0.40 0.18
CA ALA A 59 -1.27 0.99 1.50
C ALA A 59 -2.13 2.23 1.73
N LEU A 60 -2.25 3.10 0.71
CA LEU A 60 -3.13 4.27 0.77
C LEU A 60 -4.61 3.87 0.93
N SER A 61 -5.09 2.92 0.11
CA SER A 61 -6.45 2.39 0.24
C SER A 61 -6.70 1.79 1.64
N THR A 62 -5.70 1.07 2.17
CA THR A 62 -5.75 0.50 3.52
C THR A 62 -5.85 1.58 4.60
N THR A 63 -5.03 2.65 4.53
CA THR A 63 -5.10 3.73 5.52
C THR A 63 -6.43 4.47 5.46
N HIS A 64 -6.99 4.69 4.27
CA HIS A 64 -8.31 5.32 4.10
C HIS A 64 -9.44 4.48 4.69
N GLN A 65 -9.46 3.17 4.44
CA GLN A 65 -10.50 2.30 4.99
C GLN A 65 -10.41 2.22 6.52
N ILE A 66 -9.21 2.12 7.09
CA ILE A 66 -9.02 2.15 8.55
C ILE A 66 -9.42 3.52 9.13
N ALA A 67 -9.06 4.63 8.49
CA ALA A 67 -9.44 5.97 8.92
C ALA A 67 -10.96 6.17 8.93
N LYS A 68 -11.65 5.67 7.90
CA LYS A 68 -13.11 5.70 7.79
C LYS A 68 -13.79 4.95 8.93
N GLU A 69 -13.34 3.74 9.24
CA GLU A 69 -13.96 2.90 10.28
C GLU A 69 -13.61 3.35 11.70
N GLN A 70 -12.37 3.76 11.92
CA GLN A 70 -11.78 3.90 13.25
C GLN A 70 -11.41 5.35 13.58
N LYS A 71 -11.70 6.29 12.69
CA LYS A 71 -11.46 7.75 12.85
C LYS A 71 -9.98 8.08 13.10
N THR A 72 -9.07 7.35 12.45
CA THR A 72 -7.63 7.65 12.47
C THR A 72 -7.29 8.78 11.50
N SER A 73 -6.02 9.21 11.48
CA SER A 73 -5.54 10.22 10.53
C SER A 73 -5.68 9.76 9.08
N GLU A 74 -5.97 10.70 8.19
CA GLU A 74 -5.89 10.51 6.75
C GLU A 74 -4.46 10.72 6.25
N PHE A 75 -4.12 10.06 5.15
CA PHE A 75 -2.81 10.12 4.52
C PHE A 75 -2.97 10.32 3.01
N ASN A 76 -2.01 10.99 2.39
CA ASN A 76 -1.89 11.05 0.95
C ASN A 76 -0.80 10.08 0.44
N ILE A 77 -0.66 9.95 -0.88
CA ILE A 77 0.28 9.00 -1.48
C ILE A 77 1.76 9.34 -1.18
N ASP A 78 2.09 10.61 -1.01
CA ASP A 78 3.46 11.05 -0.71
C ASP A 78 3.83 10.72 0.73
N ASP A 79 2.88 10.85 1.66
CA ASP A 79 3.05 10.38 3.04
C ASP A 79 3.38 8.89 3.04
N ILE A 80 2.58 8.06 2.36
CA ILE A 80 2.81 6.61 2.25
C ILE A 80 4.20 6.31 1.69
N LYS A 81 4.57 6.95 0.58
CA LYS A 81 5.88 6.76 -0.06
C LYS A 81 7.04 7.19 0.84
N SER A 82 6.84 8.17 1.72
CA SER A 82 7.85 8.61 2.68
C SER A 82 8.18 7.54 3.74
N TYR A 83 7.22 6.69 4.10
CA TYR A 83 7.42 5.57 5.03
C TYR A 83 8.03 4.32 4.37
N MET A 84 8.07 4.25 3.03
CA MET A 84 8.64 3.10 2.34
C MET A 84 10.17 3.10 2.42
N TRP A 85 10.73 2.04 3.01
CA TRP A 85 12.17 1.83 3.06
C TRP A 85 12.81 1.87 1.66
N LYS A 86 13.94 2.57 1.53
CA LYS A 86 14.71 2.66 0.30
C LYS A 86 16.05 1.92 0.46
N PRO A 87 16.43 1.06 -0.49
CA PRO A 87 17.72 0.40 -0.48
C PRO A 87 18.83 1.43 -0.73
N GLY A 88 19.44 1.90 0.35
CA GLY A 88 20.57 2.83 0.31
C GLY A 88 21.36 2.72 1.61
N TYR A 89 22.68 2.82 1.51
CA TYR A 89 23.52 2.86 2.70
C TYR A 89 23.29 4.18 3.45
N HIS A 90 23.11 4.07 4.76
CA HIS A 90 23.08 5.22 5.65
C HIS A 90 24.49 5.48 6.18
N THR A 91 24.90 6.76 6.22
CA THR A 91 26.17 7.15 6.83
C THR A 91 26.10 6.89 8.33
N LEU A 92 26.98 6.03 8.82
CA LEU A 92 27.14 5.79 10.26
C LEU A 92 28.12 6.83 10.82
N VAL A 93 27.60 7.76 11.62
CA VAL A 93 28.43 8.73 12.36
C VAL A 93 28.50 8.29 13.81
N LYS A 94 29.71 8.07 14.33
CA LYS A 94 29.90 7.76 15.75
C LYS A 94 29.75 9.07 16.54
N THR A 95 28.66 9.20 17.29
CA THR A 95 28.50 10.32 18.23
C THR A 95 29.48 10.09 19.40
N ALA A 96 30.37 11.05 19.63
CA ALA A 96 31.33 11.04 20.73
C ALA A 96 30.66 11.39 22.06
#